data_AF-A0A9C9WCG3-F1
#
_entry.id   AF-A0A9C9WCG3-F1
#
_cell.length_a   1.000
_cell.length_b   1.000
_cell.length_c   1.000
_cell.angle_alpha   90.00
_cell.angle_beta   90.00
_cell.angle_gamma   90.00
#
_symmetry.space_group_name_H-M   'P 1'
#
loop_
_entity.id
_entity.type
_entity.pdbx_description
1 polymer ?
#
loop_
_entity_poly.entity_id
_entity_poly.type
_entity_poly.pdbx_seq_one_letter_code
_entity_poly.pdbx_strand_id
1 'polypeptide(L)'
;MTRVPLAMEREERVSKRYTKTGKWVYALGLCLAWLCFLASGAAGAQTPDPAEQLGKILDDVLAELRDKSLDNATRRADIEKIVYENFDFRVMSQRALSTNWKKATEKEKQQFIDKFSKLLLATYIGRIEAYTDERVEVLGARVKGSRAEVST
;
A
#
# COMPACT_ATOMS: atom_id res chain seq x y z
N MET A 1 7.09 57.44 -58.82
CA MET A 1 7.97 56.76 -59.80
C MET A 1 9.08 56.14 -58.98
N THR A 2 9.08 54.85 -58.67
CA THR A 2 9.49 53.74 -59.56
C THR A 2 8.72 52.46 -59.23
N ARG A 3 8.23 51.73 -60.24
CA ARG A 3 7.53 50.45 -60.10
C ARG A 3 8.55 49.36 -59.75
N VAL A 4 8.44 48.74 -58.58
CA VAL A 4 9.11 47.46 -58.29
C VAL A 4 8.43 46.36 -59.12
N PRO A 5 9.16 45.56 -59.92
CA PRO A 5 8.55 44.57 -60.80
C PRO A 5 8.06 43.35 -60.01
N LEU A 6 6.77 43.01 -60.19
CA LEU A 6 6.00 41.91 -59.58
C LEU A 6 6.59 40.48 -59.75
N ALA A 7 7.71 40.32 -60.44
CA ALA A 7 8.34 39.02 -60.72
C ALA A 7 9.12 38.46 -59.52
N MET A 8 9.76 39.32 -58.71
CA MET A 8 10.65 38.89 -57.63
C MET A 8 9.90 38.33 -56.40
N GLU A 9 8.66 38.77 -56.17
CA GLU A 9 7.86 38.34 -55.01
C GLU A 9 7.17 36.98 -55.23
N ARG A 10 7.09 36.53 -56.49
CA ARG A 10 6.50 35.22 -56.81
C ARG A 10 7.47 34.08 -56.47
N GLU A 11 8.75 34.25 -56.75
CA GLU A 11 9.78 33.22 -56.57
C GLU A 11 10.06 32.93 -55.08
N GLU A 12 10.13 33.94 -54.21
CA GLU A 12 10.37 33.73 -52.78
C GLU A 12 9.20 33.01 -52.06
N ARG A 13 7.96 33.22 -52.52
CA ARG A 13 6.79 32.55 -51.94
C ARG A 13 6.73 31.06 -52.26
N VAL A 14 7.37 30.59 -53.34
CA VAL A 14 7.41 29.17 -53.70
C VAL A 14 8.40 28.41 -52.80
N SER A 15 9.57 28.99 -52.53
CA SER A 15 10.61 28.40 -51.66
C SER A 15 10.13 28.09 -50.23
N LYS A 16 9.37 29.02 -49.62
CA LYS A 16 8.87 28.85 -48.24
C LYS A 16 7.83 27.74 -48.07
N ARG A 17 7.23 27.21 -49.14
CA ARG A 17 6.25 26.12 -49.03
C ARG A 17 6.87 24.74 -48.84
N TYR A 18 8.14 24.55 -49.22
CA TYR A 18 8.74 23.20 -49.26
C TYR A 18 9.30 22.68 -47.92
N THR A 19 9.52 23.53 -46.91
CA THR A 19 10.03 23.09 -45.58
C THR A 19 8.94 22.90 -44.53
N LYS A 20 7.68 23.22 -44.86
CA LYS A 20 6.59 23.26 -43.88
C LYS A 20 5.86 21.93 -43.72
N THR A 21 6.03 20.96 -44.63
CA THR A 21 5.33 19.67 -44.60
C THR A 21 6.02 18.60 -43.74
N GLY A 22 7.36 18.59 -43.65
CA GLY A 22 8.09 17.60 -42.83
C GLY A 22 7.98 17.83 -41.32
N LYS A 23 7.93 19.10 -40.89
CA LYS A 23 7.88 19.47 -39.45
C LYS A 23 6.64 18.95 -38.72
N TRP A 24 5.50 18.82 -39.42
CA TRP A 24 4.26 18.32 -38.82
C TRP A 24 4.27 16.81 -38.64
N VAL A 25 4.97 16.07 -39.51
CA VAL A 25 5.12 14.61 -39.38
C VAL A 25 6.00 14.27 -38.18
N TYR A 26 7.10 15.01 -37.98
CA TYR A 26 7.94 14.86 -36.79
C TYR A 26 7.24 15.33 -35.50
N ALA A 27 6.48 16.42 -35.54
CA ALA A 27 5.69 16.88 -34.39
C ALA A 27 4.58 15.89 -34.00
N LEU A 28 3.90 15.29 -35.00
CA LEU A 28 2.88 14.27 -34.78
C LEU A 28 3.49 12.97 -34.23
N GLY A 29 4.64 12.55 -34.78
CA GLY A 29 5.40 11.40 -34.28
C GLY A 29 5.91 11.60 -32.85
N LEU A 30 6.39 12.81 -32.52
CA LEU A 30 6.85 13.15 -31.16
C LEU A 30 5.68 13.19 -30.17
N CYS A 31 4.51 13.72 -30.55
CA CYS A 31 3.30 13.68 -29.74
C CYS A 31 2.80 12.25 -29.52
N LEU A 32 2.85 11.39 -30.54
CA LEU A 32 2.44 9.99 -30.42
C LEU A 32 3.39 9.20 -29.50
N ALA A 33 4.70 9.46 -29.60
CA ALA A 33 5.70 8.88 -28.71
C ALA A 33 5.55 9.35 -27.25
N TRP A 34 5.21 10.64 -27.04
CA TRP A 34 4.92 11.19 -25.72
C TRP A 34 3.62 10.62 -25.13
N LEU A 35 2.60 10.40 -25.96
CA LEU A 35 1.34 9.79 -25.56
C LEU A 35 1.52 8.31 -25.16
N CYS A 36 2.36 7.57 -25.89
CA CYS A 36 2.71 6.19 -25.54
C CYS A 36 3.55 6.11 -24.25
N PHE A 37 4.43 7.08 -23.98
CA PHE A 37 5.21 7.13 -22.74
C PHE A 37 4.35 7.45 -21.51
N LEU A 38 3.30 8.28 -21.66
CA LEU A 38 2.30 8.55 -20.62
C LEU A 38 1.37 7.36 -20.34
N ALA A 39 1.18 6.46 -21.31
CA ALA A 39 0.36 5.26 -21.14
C ALA A 39 1.05 4.14 -20.33
N SER A 40 2.36 4.26 -20.04
CA SER A 40 3.10 3.31 -19.20
C SER A 40 2.95 3.53 -17.68
N GLY A 41 2.19 4.54 -17.25
CA GLY A 41 2.04 4.88 -15.84
C GLY A 41 0.70 4.49 -15.25
N ALA A 42 0.58 3.25 -14.76
CA ALA A 42 -0.19 2.85 -13.57
C ALA A 42 -0.28 1.32 -13.47
N ALA A 43 0.83 0.66 -13.15
CA ALA A 43 0.71 -0.58 -12.39
C ALA A 43 0.20 -0.19 -11.00
N GLY A 44 -1.13 -0.11 -10.84
CA GLY A 44 -1.74 0.10 -9.54
C GLY A 44 -1.28 -1.03 -8.63
N ALA A 45 -0.55 -0.70 -7.57
CA ALA A 45 -0.20 -1.68 -6.55
C ALA A 45 -1.52 -2.27 -6.04
N GLN A 46 -1.77 -3.54 -6.36
CA GLN A 46 -2.91 -4.26 -5.83
C GLN A 46 -2.67 -4.35 -4.32
N THR A 47 -3.50 -3.65 -3.54
CA THR A 47 -3.50 -3.85 -2.10
C THR A 47 -3.94 -5.30 -1.88
N PRO A 48 -3.19 -6.11 -1.10
CA PRO A 48 -3.56 -7.49 -0.86
C PRO A 48 -4.98 -7.56 -0.32
N ASP A 49 -5.74 -8.59 -0.73
CA ASP A 49 -7.10 -8.80 -0.23
C ASP A 49 -7.04 -8.94 1.30
N PRO A 50 -7.83 -8.17 2.07
CA PRO A 50 -7.86 -8.29 3.53
C PRO A 50 -8.10 -9.71 4.04
N ALA A 51 -8.87 -10.54 3.31
CA ALA A 51 -9.07 -11.94 3.65
C ALA A 51 -7.77 -12.75 3.50
N GLU A 52 -7.06 -12.58 2.38
CA GLU A 52 -5.75 -13.22 2.14
C GLU A 52 -4.71 -12.74 3.15
N GLN A 53 -4.72 -11.45 3.50
CA GLN A 53 -3.81 -10.89 4.49
C GLN A 53 -4.04 -11.55 5.86
N LEU A 54 -5.30 -11.66 6.32
CA LEU A 54 -5.60 -12.34 7.58
C LEU A 54 -5.22 -13.83 7.53
N GLY A 55 -5.53 -14.50 6.40
CA GLY A 55 -5.15 -15.90 6.18
C GLY A 55 -3.65 -16.12 6.34
N LYS A 56 -2.83 -15.27 5.72
CA LYS A 56 -1.37 -15.34 5.86
C LYS A 56 -0.91 -15.18 7.31
N ILE A 57 -1.48 -14.23 8.04
CA ILE A 57 -1.11 -13.99 9.45
C ILE A 57 -1.43 -15.23 10.30
N LEU A 58 -2.60 -15.85 10.08
CA LEU A 58 -2.99 -17.07 10.77
C LEU A 58 -2.06 -18.23 10.42
N ASP A 59 -1.71 -18.39 9.15
CA ASP A 59 -0.78 -19.42 8.68
C ASP A 59 0.62 -19.24 9.28
N ASP A 60 1.14 -18.01 9.34
CA ASP A 60 2.43 -17.70 9.96
C ASP A 60 2.42 -18.10 11.45
N VAL A 61 1.37 -17.73 12.21
CA VAL A 61 1.26 -18.12 13.63
C VAL A 61 1.14 -19.63 13.80
N LEU A 62 0.32 -20.30 12.98
CA LEU A 62 0.16 -21.76 13.04
C LEU A 62 1.45 -22.50 12.65
N ALA A 63 2.27 -21.94 11.77
CA ALA A 63 3.56 -22.49 11.42
C ALA A 63 4.50 -22.50 12.63
N GLU A 64 4.59 -21.39 13.37
CA GLU A 64 5.40 -21.29 14.60
C GLU A 64 4.93 -22.27 15.69
N LEU A 65 3.61 -22.44 15.83
CA LEU A 65 3.03 -23.40 16.78
C LEU A 65 3.34 -24.86 16.41
N ARG A 66 3.40 -25.17 15.11
CA ARG A 66 3.65 -26.53 14.61
C ARG A 66 5.13 -26.90 14.59
N ASP A 67 6.03 -25.91 14.63
CA ASP A 67 7.47 -26.18 14.66
C ASP A 67 7.91 -26.75 16.02
N LYS A 68 8.04 -28.07 16.05
CA LYS A 68 8.49 -28.82 17.25
C LYS A 68 9.98 -28.66 17.55
N SER A 69 10.76 -28.04 16.66
CA SER A 69 12.18 -27.79 16.88
C SER A 69 12.44 -26.55 17.73
N LEU A 70 11.48 -25.62 17.80
CA LEU A 70 11.57 -24.40 18.59
C LEU A 70 11.30 -24.68 20.08
N ASP A 71 12.13 -24.11 20.94
CA ASP A 71 11.82 -24.00 22.35
C ASP A 71 10.69 -22.98 22.59
N ASN A 72 10.05 -23.06 23.76
CA ASN A 72 8.89 -22.22 24.07
C ASN A 72 9.21 -20.72 24.11
N ALA A 73 10.42 -20.31 24.51
CA ALA A 73 10.74 -18.89 24.56
C ALA A 73 10.95 -18.31 23.16
N THR A 74 11.62 -19.06 22.27
CA THR A 74 11.81 -18.67 20.87
C THR A 74 10.48 -18.60 20.13
N ARG A 75 9.67 -19.65 20.19
CA ARG A 75 8.32 -19.67 19.59
C ARG A 75 7.45 -18.51 20.07
N ARG A 76 7.48 -18.19 21.37
CA ARG A 76 6.77 -17.01 21.89
C ARG A 76 7.28 -15.75 21.22
N ALA A 77 8.59 -15.48 21.25
CA ALA A 77 9.16 -14.28 20.66
C ALA A 77 8.78 -14.10 19.17
N ASP A 78 8.75 -15.19 18.41
CA ASP A 78 8.35 -15.16 16.99
C ASP A 78 6.86 -14.83 16.82
N ILE A 79 5.98 -15.44 17.61
CA ILE A 79 4.56 -15.08 17.64
C ILE A 79 4.36 -13.63 18.09
N GLU A 80 5.09 -13.17 19.11
CA GLU A 80 5.03 -11.77 19.57
C GLU A 80 5.39 -10.82 18.42
N LYS A 81 6.44 -11.13 17.66
CA LYS A 81 6.85 -10.34 16.50
C LYS A 81 5.75 -10.28 15.43
N ILE A 82 5.16 -11.42 15.06
CA ILE A 82 4.05 -11.47 14.11
C ILE A 82 2.90 -10.57 14.59
N VAL A 83 2.55 -10.62 15.87
CA VAL A 83 1.50 -9.77 16.45
C VAL A 83 1.87 -8.28 16.37
N TYR A 84 3.10 -7.90 16.73
CA TYR A 84 3.54 -6.49 16.67
C TYR A 84 3.59 -5.92 15.24
N GLU A 85 3.85 -6.75 14.24
CA GLU A 85 3.87 -6.33 12.83
C GLU A 85 2.45 -6.13 12.26
N ASN A 86 1.46 -6.85 12.78
CA ASN A 86 0.11 -6.89 12.19
C ASN A 86 -0.95 -6.09 12.96
N PHE A 87 -0.71 -5.71 14.23
CA PHE A 87 -1.66 -4.95 15.04
C PHE A 87 -1.22 -3.51 15.29
N ASP A 88 -2.11 -2.55 14.98
CA ASP A 88 -1.91 -1.13 15.33
C ASP A 88 -2.29 -0.87 16.80
N PHE A 89 -1.33 -1.11 17.70
CA PHE A 89 -1.51 -0.88 19.13
C PHE A 89 -1.78 0.58 19.49
N ARG A 90 -1.34 1.56 18.68
CA ARG A 90 -1.66 2.97 18.93
C ARG A 90 -3.15 3.23 18.72
N VAL A 91 -3.71 2.75 17.62
CA VAL A 91 -5.16 2.87 17.35
C VAL A 91 -5.98 2.08 18.37
N MET A 92 -5.54 0.88 18.75
CA MET A 92 -6.18 0.09 19.81
C MET A 92 -6.18 0.83 21.15
N SER A 93 -5.03 1.36 21.56
CA SER A 93 -4.91 2.15 22.80
C SER A 93 -5.77 3.41 22.77
N GLN A 94 -5.81 4.11 21.63
CA GLN A 94 -6.67 5.28 21.46
C GLN A 94 -8.15 4.91 21.60
N ARG A 95 -8.59 3.77 21.04
CA ARG A 95 -9.96 3.27 21.18
C ARG A 95 -10.28 2.90 22.62
N ALA A 96 -9.36 2.23 23.32
CA ALA A 96 -9.52 1.84 24.72
C ALA A 96 -9.62 3.06 25.66
N LEU A 97 -8.76 4.06 25.48
CA LEU A 97 -8.74 5.26 26.32
C LEU A 97 -9.81 6.29 25.94
N SER A 98 -10.33 6.25 24.71
CA SER A 98 -11.39 7.13 24.22
C SER A 98 -11.08 8.61 24.50
N THR A 99 -11.92 9.31 25.27
CA THR A 99 -11.75 10.74 25.60
C THR A 99 -10.47 11.04 26.39
N ASN A 100 -9.97 10.08 27.18
CA ASN A 100 -8.73 10.23 27.95
C ASN A 100 -7.48 10.24 27.06
N TRP A 101 -7.55 9.66 25.86
CA TRP A 101 -6.46 9.71 24.89
C TRP A 101 -6.07 11.16 24.55
N LYS A 102 -7.07 12.03 24.38
CA LYS A 102 -6.84 13.45 24.04
C LYS A 102 -6.24 14.25 25.20
N LYS A 103 -6.45 13.79 26.45
CA LYS A 103 -5.96 14.46 27.66
C LYS A 103 -4.54 14.04 28.04
N ALA A 104 -4.14 12.83 27.65
CA ALA A 104 -2.82 12.29 27.93
C ALA A 104 -1.73 13.01 27.12
N THR A 105 -0.58 13.20 27.76
CA THR A 105 0.67 13.62 27.12
C THR A 105 1.20 12.52 26.18
N GLU A 106 2.08 12.86 25.24
CA GLU A 106 2.70 11.83 24.37
C GLU A 106 3.49 10.78 25.18
N LYS A 107 4.10 11.18 26.31
CA LYS A 107 4.78 10.25 27.21
C LYS A 107 3.80 9.25 27.83
N GLU A 108 2.67 9.72 28.34
CA GLU A 108 1.63 8.85 28.92
C GLU A 108 0.99 7.95 27.87
N LYS A 109 0.75 8.46 26.65
CA LYS A 109 0.27 7.65 25.52
C LYS A 109 1.24 6.53 25.21
N GLN A 110 2.54 6.83 25.11
CA GLN A 110 3.55 5.82 24.83
C GLN A 110 3.66 4.78 25.95
N GLN A 111 3.62 5.22 27.20
CA GLN A 111 3.61 4.33 28.36
C GLN A 111 2.36 3.44 28.39
N PHE A 112 1.21 3.99 28.02
CA PHE A 112 -0.03 3.21 27.94
C PHE A 112 0.02 2.20 26.80
N ILE A 113 0.49 2.59 25.61
CA ILE A 113 0.67 1.67 24.47
C ILE A 113 1.54 0.48 24.89
N ASP A 114 2.72 0.74 25.46
CA ASP A 114 3.66 -0.31 25.88
C ASP A 114 3.06 -1.26 26.92
N LYS A 115 2.39 -0.72 27.95
CA LYS A 115 1.79 -1.54 29.00
C LYS A 115 0.57 -2.32 28.50
N PHE A 116 -0.25 -1.69 27.66
CA PHE A 116 -1.46 -2.30 27.13
C PHE A 116 -1.15 -3.41 26.13
N SER A 117 -0.17 -3.23 25.24
CA SER A 117 0.25 -4.27 24.30
C SER A 117 0.82 -5.49 25.05
N LYS A 118 1.71 -5.26 26.02
CA LYS A 118 2.27 -6.33 26.87
C LYS A 118 1.19 -7.09 27.65
N LEU A 119 0.21 -6.36 28.20
CA LEU A 119 -0.90 -6.98 28.92
C LEU A 119 -1.74 -7.88 28.00
N LEU A 120 -2.12 -7.40 26.83
CA LEU A 120 -2.90 -8.18 25.86
C LEU A 120 -2.14 -9.45 25.47
N LEU A 121 -0.87 -9.30 25.12
CA LEU A 121 -0.02 -10.42 24.71
C LEU A 121 0.11 -11.47 25.82
N ALA A 122 0.45 -11.06 27.04
CA ALA A 122 0.54 -11.96 28.19
C ALA A 122 -0.80 -12.65 28.52
N THR A 123 -1.93 -11.98 28.27
CA THR A 123 -3.27 -12.52 28.53
C THR A 123 -3.68 -13.60 27.53
N TYR A 124 -3.28 -13.46 26.26
CA TYR A 124 -3.75 -14.32 25.18
C TYR A 124 -2.71 -15.33 24.66
N ILE A 125 -1.41 -15.12 24.89
CA ILE A 125 -0.35 -16.00 24.37
C ILE A 125 -0.55 -17.46 24.82
N GLY A 126 -0.93 -17.70 26.08
CA GLY A 126 -1.19 -19.05 26.57
C GLY A 126 -2.41 -19.72 25.91
N ARG A 127 -3.37 -18.94 25.39
CA ARG A 127 -4.47 -19.49 24.59
C ARG A 127 -4.01 -19.84 23.19
N ILE A 128 -3.17 -19.01 22.57
CA ILE A 128 -2.60 -19.26 21.25
C ILE A 128 -1.75 -20.54 21.29
N GLU A 129 -0.92 -20.71 22.32
CA GLU A 129 -0.09 -21.91 22.50
C GLU A 129 -0.90 -23.20 22.73
N ALA A 130 -2.15 -23.07 23.18
CA ALA A 130 -3.04 -24.22 23.36
C ALA A 130 -3.65 -24.71 22.04
N TYR A 131 -3.51 -23.96 20.94
CA TYR A 131 -3.96 -24.39 19.62
C TYR A 131 -3.00 -25.43 19.06
N THR A 132 -3.43 -26.69 18.97
CA THR A 132 -2.60 -27.78 18.43
C THR A 132 -3.09 -28.25 17.07
N ASP A 133 -4.40 -28.49 16.94
CA ASP A 133 -5.00 -29.15 15.78
C ASP A 133 -6.21 -28.43 15.21
N GLU A 134 -6.59 -27.26 15.74
CA GLU A 134 -7.68 -26.48 15.17
C GLU A 134 -7.29 -25.88 13.81
N ARG A 135 -8.30 -25.78 12.94
CA ARG A 135 -8.22 -25.04 11.68
C ARG A 135 -9.00 -23.74 11.84
N VAL A 136 -8.41 -22.65 11.36
CA VAL A 136 -9.11 -21.37 11.23
C VAL A 136 -9.43 -21.18 9.76
N GLU A 137 -10.71 -21.00 9.43
CA GLU A 137 -11.17 -20.82 8.06
C GLU A 137 -11.56 -19.36 7.85
N VAL A 138 -11.06 -18.70 6.80
CA VAL A 138 -11.49 -17.34 6.46
C VAL A 138 -12.75 -17.42 5.60
N LEU A 139 -13.89 -17.00 6.15
CA LEU A 139 -15.20 -17.10 5.50
C LEU A 139 -15.44 -15.98 4.47
N GLY A 140 -14.72 -14.87 4.59
CA GLY A 140 -14.76 -13.77 3.63
C GLY A 140 -14.53 -12.39 4.26
N ALA A 141 -14.42 -11.36 3.41
CA ALA A 141 -14.21 -9.99 3.81
C ALA A 141 -15.34 -9.06 3.34
N ARG A 142 -15.72 -8.10 4.19
CA ARG A 142 -16.55 -6.95 3.84
C ARG A 142 -15.70 -5.69 3.84
N VAL A 143 -15.48 -5.13 2.67
CA VAL A 143 -14.67 -3.90 2.48
C VAL A 143 -15.58 -2.67 2.44
N LYS A 144 -15.24 -1.66 3.24
CA LYS A 144 -15.90 -0.35 3.28
C LYS A 144 -14.86 0.77 3.27
N GLY A 145 -14.59 1.30 2.08
CA GLY A 145 -13.58 2.36 1.88
C GLY A 145 -12.20 1.85 2.26
N SER A 146 -11.53 2.51 3.20
CA SER A 146 -10.20 2.14 3.70
C SER A 146 -10.21 1.14 4.87
N ARG A 147 -11.35 0.48 5.14
CA ARG A 147 -11.49 -0.50 6.21
C ARG A 147 -12.12 -1.77 5.68
N ALA A 148 -11.75 -2.90 6.28
CA ALA A 148 -12.38 -4.17 6.03
C ALA A 148 -12.69 -4.89 7.35
N GLU A 149 -13.72 -5.71 7.32
CA GLU A 149 -14.04 -6.69 8.36
C GLU A 149 -13.90 -8.08 7.72
N VAL A 150 -13.12 -8.96 8.34
CA VAL A 150 -12.89 -10.32 7.85
C VAL A 150 -13.51 -11.28 8.85
N SER A 151 -14.30 -12.23 8.35
CA SER A 151 -14.95 -13.26 9.16
C SER A 151 -14.13 -14.55 9.13
N THR A 152 -13.98 -15.18 10.30
CA THR A 152 -13.30 -16.47 10.52
C THR A 152 -14.23 -17.45 11.22
#